data_AF-A0A840SH45-F1
#
_entry.id   AF-A0A840SH45-F1
#
_cell.length_a   1.000
_cell.length_b   1.000
_cell.length_c   1.000
_cell.angle_alpha   90.00
_cell.angle_beta   90.00
_cell.angle_gamma   90.00
#
_symmetry.space_group_name_H-M   'P 1'
#
loop_
_entity.id
_entity.type
_entity.pdbx_description
1 polymer ?
#
loop_
_entity_poly.entity_id
_entity_poly.type
_entity_poly.pdbx_seq_one_letter_code
_entity_poly.pdbx_strand_id
1 'polypeptide(L)'
;MTFNEALVNLRKTTMPEFDAGYAVTIPEFWDNFVEPRLPNEKTVLYWNKLLMEYINENDPIFVIRAFSNTNKTPRRDLLTRTNKKFLFTYSDNGFAKFIAKLVYSNIELDYADFKKYMSSGEMPVSEFIGSLEKSRAFYPVQKFDYGEYKLAHIIDSGKNFCVEGKLLDMQEICDKYFPAGNIEDWKFDGSKYIRDLLVSDEAKSIIIAHYLRFIDPMNYFLTPKPMRNGISYHKCENGISDIAEYSPLQVFARERFSELYGKSYDEFLKLIMITDSGNYSKNKDLNNDIGIRWQKFSLESKNNAKEDYNFSKSVDISLEHKIQDCDVKARYYSNRLIFYRDIIEPLGDNDIFECITPEGTFAMSKKDFYRVFSNVANNVTCYIRDGKYSYPKTPEKARQFLIKD
;
A
#
# COMPACT_ATOMS: atom_id res chain seq x y z
N MET A 1 -2.91 -24.53 -18.45
CA MET A 1 -2.63 -25.23 -17.17
C MET A 1 -3.93 -25.26 -16.40
N THR A 2 -4.24 -26.35 -15.68
CA THR A 2 -5.41 -26.34 -14.80
C THR A 2 -5.18 -25.46 -13.57
N PHE A 3 -6.25 -24.95 -12.96
CA PHE A 3 -6.10 -24.09 -11.79
C PHE A 3 -5.43 -24.79 -10.59
N ASN A 4 -5.72 -26.08 -10.37
CA ASN A 4 -5.09 -26.83 -9.27
C ASN A 4 -3.58 -26.97 -9.47
N GLU A 5 -3.13 -27.22 -10.71
CA GLU A 5 -1.71 -27.20 -11.07
C GLU A 5 -1.10 -25.81 -10.85
N ALA A 6 -1.82 -24.75 -11.22
CA ALA A 6 -1.41 -23.37 -10.99
C ALA A 6 -1.21 -23.08 -9.49
N LEU A 7 -2.12 -23.51 -8.62
CA LEU A 7 -1.96 -23.35 -7.17
C LEU A 7 -0.77 -24.13 -6.60
N VAL A 8 -0.52 -25.35 -7.09
CA VAL A 8 0.65 -26.14 -6.67
C VAL A 8 1.94 -25.45 -7.09
N ASN A 9 2.00 -24.91 -8.31
CA ASN A 9 3.15 -24.17 -8.82
C ASN A 9 3.36 -22.85 -8.06
N LEU A 10 2.28 -22.11 -7.81
CA LEU A 10 2.31 -20.83 -7.09
C LEU A 10 2.90 -20.94 -5.68
N ARG A 11 2.70 -22.10 -5.02
CA ARG A 11 3.27 -22.39 -3.69
C ARG A 11 4.78 -22.64 -3.72
N LYS A 12 5.33 -23.03 -4.88
CA LYS A 12 6.77 -23.29 -5.08
C LYS A 12 7.52 -22.04 -5.55
N THR A 13 6.82 -21.08 -6.13
CA THR A 13 7.42 -19.86 -6.67
C THR A 13 7.61 -18.77 -5.60
N THR A 14 8.80 -18.20 -5.59
CA THR A 14 9.14 -16.99 -4.83
C THR A 14 8.97 -15.75 -5.69
N MET A 15 8.82 -14.58 -5.05
CA MET A 15 8.94 -13.32 -5.78
C MET A 15 10.40 -13.12 -6.23
N PRO A 16 10.67 -12.31 -7.28
CA PRO A 16 12.05 -12.03 -7.72
C PRO A 16 12.92 -11.55 -6.56
N GLU A 17 14.22 -11.82 -6.56
CA GLU A 17 15.12 -11.31 -5.52
C GLU A 17 15.67 -9.92 -5.88
N PHE A 18 16.21 -9.20 -4.90
CA PHE A 18 16.93 -7.96 -5.14
C PHE A 18 18.12 -7.78 -4.22
N ASP A 19 19.21 -7.27 -4.80
CA ASP A 19 20.36 -6.80 -4.06
C ASP A 19 20.12 -5.38 -3.53
N ALA A 20 20.93 -5.00 -2.53
CA ALA A 20 20.96 -3.63 -2.04
C ALA A 20 21.31 -2.65 -3.16
N GLY A 21 20.69 -1.47 -3.16
CA GLY A 21 20.99 -0.45 -4.14
C GLY A 21 20.49 0.94 -3.77
N TYR A 22 20.80 1.88 -4.65
CA TYR A 22 20.48 3.30 -4.50
C TYR A 22 20.17 3.92 -5.86
N ALA A 23 19.23 4.86 -5.87
CA ALA A 23 18.92 5.70 -7.01
C ALA A 23 18.62 7.12 -6.52
N VAL A 24 19.19 8.12 -7.19
CA VAL A 24 18.91 9.52 -6.92
C VAL A 24 17.58 9.91 -7.56
N THR A 25 17.34 9.42 -8.77
CA THR A 25 16.20 9.83 -9.59
C THR A 25 15.20 8.71 -9.85
N ILE A 26 13.98 9.08 -10.28
CA ILE A 26 12.95 8.13 -10.70
C ILE A 26 13.41 7.24 -11.87
N PRO A 27 13.99 7.78 -12.97
CA PRO A 27 14.51 6.94 -14.06
C PRO A 27 15.57 5.93 -13.57
N GLU A 28 16.52 6.37 -12.74
CA GLU A 28 17.53 5.46 -12.16
C GLU A 28 16.89 4.36 -11.30
N PHE A 29 15.88 4.70 -10.50
CA PHE A 29 15.16 3.71 -9.70
C PHE A 29 14.37 2.74 -10.58
N TRP A 30 13.76 3.23 -11.66
CA TRP A 30 13.06 2.40 -12.61
C TRP A 30 14.01 1.37 -13.23
N ASP A 31 15.11 1.82 -13.81
CA ASP A 31 16.06 0.98 -14.54
C ASP A 31 16.76 -0.02 -13.61
N ASN A 32 17.13 0.40 -12.38
CA ASN A 32 17.89 -0.44 -11.46
C ASN A 32 17.00 -1.38 -10.61
N PHE A 33 15.78 -0.96 -10.27
CA PHE A 33 14.90 -1.73 -9.39
C PHE A 33 13.66 -2.30 -10.10
N VAL A 34 12.89 -1.46 -10.77
CA VAL A 34 11.55 -1.83 -11.25
C VAL A 34 11.61 -2.67 -12.53
N GLU A 35 12.29 -2.17 -13.57
CA GLU A 35 12.32 -2.77 -14.90
C GLU A 35 12.87 -4.21 -14.91
N PRO A 36 13.96 -4.54 -14.20
CA PRO A 36 14.48 -5.91 -14.12
C PRO A 36 13.51 -6.89 -13.45
N ARG A 37 12.47 -6.37 -12.79
CA ARG A 37 11.46 -7.11 -12.04
C ARG A 37 10.07 -6.93 -12.62
N LEU A 38 9.94 -6.39 -13.83
CA LEU A 38 8.66 -6.46 -14.50
C LEU A 38 8.35 -7.93 -14.85
N PRO A 39 7.07 -8.34 -14.79
CA PRO A 39 6.67 -9.67 -15.23
C PRO A 39 6.94 -9.84 -16.72
N ASN A 40 6.97 -11.10 -17.18
CA ASN A 40 7.14 -11.38 -18.59
C ASN A 40 6.03 -10.73 -19.42
N GLU A 41 6.41 -10.00 -20.46
CA GLU A 41 5.50 -9.23 -21.30
C GLU A 41 4.37 -10.09 -21.90
N LYS A 42 4.68 -11.31 -22.34
CA LYS A 42 3.67 -12.24 -22.91
C LYS A 42 2.63 -12.62 -21.87
N THR A 43 3.06 -12.85 -20.62
CA THR A 43 2.17 -13.17 -19.50
C THR A 43 1.26 -11.99 -19.17
N VAL A 44 1.79 -10.76 -19.18
CA VAL A 44 0.99 -9.54 -18.96
C VAL A 44 -0.08 -9.40 -20.02
N LEU A 45 0.30 -9.52 -21.29
CA LEU A 45 -0.62 -9.45 -22.43
C LEU A 45 -1.66 -10.58 -22.39
N TYR A 46 -1.26 -11.80 -21.99
CA TYR A 46 -2.16 -12.92 -21.80
C TYR A 46 -3.24 -12.61 -20.75
N TRP A 47 -2.83 -12.17 -19.56
CA TRP A 47 -3.74 -11.86 -18.48
C TRP A 47 -4.64 -10.67 -18.78
N ASN A 48 -4.10 -9.61 -19.38
CA ASN A 48 -4.90 -8.49 -19.86
C ASN A 48 -5.99 -8.97 -20.83
N LYS A 49 -5.64 -9.77 -21.84
CA LYS A 49 -6.61 -10.32 -22.79
C LYS A 49 -7.67 -11.18 -22.09
N LEU A 50 -7.26 -12.07 -21.18
CA LEU A 50 -8.17 -12.91 -20.41
C LEU A 50 -9.17 -12.08 -19.60
N LEU A 51 -8.71 -11.02 -18.95
CA LEU A 51 -9.57 -10.11 -18.18
C LEU A 51 -10.51 -9.30 -19.09
N MET A 52 -10.02 -8.82 -20.24
CA MET A 52 -10.85 -8.14 -21.24
C MET A 52 -11.94 -9.04 -21.83
N GLU A 53 -11.68 -10.34 -21.94
CA GLU A 53 -12.70 -11.32 -22.30
C GLU A 53 -13.70 -11.52 -21.14
N TYR A 54 -13.20 -11.68 -19.90
CA TYR A 54 -14.01 -11.96 -18.72
C TYR A 54 -15.01 -10.85 -18.36
N ILE A 55 -14.64 -9.57 -18.51
CA ILE A 55 -15.56 -8.45 -18.22
C ILE A 55 -16.82 -8.46 -19.12
N ASN A 56 -16.78 -9.18 -20.24
CA ASN A 56 -17.87 -9.33 -21.20
C ASN A 56 -18.66 -10.63 -21.04
N GLU A 57 -18.30 -11.47 -20.06
CA GLU A 57 -18.99 -12.72 -19.78
C GLU A 57 -20.45 -12.50 -19.35
N ASN A 58 -21.27 -13.54 -19.43
CA ASN A 58 -22.60 -13.53 -18.82
C ASN A 58 -22.46 -13.71 -17.29
N ASP A 59 -22.97 -12.75 -16.53
CA ASP A 59 -22.96 -12.73 -15.07
C ASP A 59 -21.54 -12.83 -14.45
N PRO A 60 -20.59 -11.96 -14.83
CA PRO A 60 -19.24 -11.96 -14.26
C PRO A 60 -19.29 -11.58 -12.78
N ILE A 61 -18.34 -12.10 -12.01
CA ILE A 61 -18.15 -11.73 -10.60
C ILE A 61 -16.98 -10.76 -10.51
N PHE A 62 -17.27 -9.52 -10.17
CA PHE A 62 -16.25 -8.50 -9.97
C PHE A 62 -15.82 -8.40 -8.51
N VAL A 63 -14.59 -7.98 -8.28
CA VAL A 63 -14.05 -7.79 -6.94
C VAL A 63 -13.78 -6.31 -6.70
N ILE A 64 -14.43 -5.76 -5.68
CA ILE A 64 -14.33 -4.34 -5.30
C ILE A 64 -13.37 -4.19 -4.13
N ARG A 65 -12.35 -3.32 -4.25
CA ARG A 65 -11.48 -2.98 -3.13
C ARG A 65 -12.21 -1.96 -2.26
N ALA A 66 -12.65 -2.38 -1.07
CA ALA A 66 -13.34 -1.50 -0.12
C ALA A 66 -12.40 -1.00 0.98
N PHE A 67 -12.47 0.29 1.29
CA PHE A 67 -11.76 0.89 2.41
C PHE A 67 -12.61 0.84 3.68
N SER A 68 -12.08 0.25 4.75
CA SER A 68 -12.76 0.18 6.06
C SER A 68 -12.57 1.50 6.81
N ASN A 69 -13.15 2.60 6.33
CA ASN A 69 -13.12 3.90 7.03
C ASN A 69 -14.43 4.23 7.74
N THR A 70 -15.41 3.34 7.72
CA THR A 70 -16.67 3.50 8.47
C THR A 70 -16.83 2.38 9.50
N ASN A 71 -17.57 2.64 10.58
CA ASN A 71 -17.91 1.67 11.64
C ASN A 71 -18.72 0.44 11.14
N LYS A 72 -18.87 0.25 9.83
CA LYS A 72 -19.50 -0.91 9.19
C LYS A 72 -18.39 -1.86 8.75
N THR A 73 -18.48 -3.14 9.13
CA THR A 73 -17.54 -4.14 8.62
C THR A 73 -17.67 -4.24 7.09
N PRO A 74 -16.56 -4.39 6.35
CA PRO A 74 -16.47 -4.15 4.91
C PRO A 74 -17.20 -5.18 4.03
N ARG A 75 -17.89 -6.18 4.62
CA ARG A 75 -18.64 -7.22 3.89
C ARG A 75 -17.75 -8.00 2.92
N ARG A 76 -16.49 -8.21 3.32
CA ARG A 76 -15.48 -8.89 2.50
C ARG A 76 -15.95 -10.29 2.12
N ASP A 77 -15.75 -10.62 0.85
CA ASP A 77 -16.11 -11.87 0.20
C ASP A 77 -17.60 -12.26 0.27
N LEU A 78 -18.51 -11.34 0.60
CA LEU A 78 -19.94 -11.62 0.55
C LEU A 78 -20.52 -11.36 -0.85
N LEU A 79 -21.07 -12.40 -1.46
CA LEU A 79 -21.54 -12.36 -2.85
C LEU A 79 -22.83 -11.55 -3.02
N THR A 80 -22.80 -10.53 -3.87
CA THR A 80 -23.98 -9.73 -4.23
C THR A 80 -24.30 -9.92 -5.71
N ARG A 81 -25.56 -10.20 -6.04
CA ARG A 81 -26.07 -10.23 -7.42
C ARG A 81 -26.81 -8.94 -7.74
N THR A 82 -26.69 -8.47 -8.97
CA THR A 82 -27.36 -7.25 -9.43
C THR A 82 -28.41 -7.52 -10.49
N ASN A 83 -29.34 -6.58 -10.67
CA ASN A 83 -30.31 -6.56 -11.78
C ASN A 83 -29.68 -6.26 -13.16
N LYS A 84 -28.37 -6.00 -13.24
CA LYS A 84 -27.65 -5.67 -14.48
C LYS A 84 -26.76 -6.82 -14.99
N LYS A 85 -27.09 -8.06 -14.59
CA LYS A 85 -26.40 -9.29 -15.03
C LYS A 85 -24.89 -9.29 -14.74
N PHE A 86 -24.55 -8.92 -13.51
CA PHE A 86 -23.23 -9.12 -12.93
C PHE A 86 -23.37 -9.29 -11.41
N LEU A 87 -22.33 -9.86 -10.81
CA LEU A 87 -22.21 -10.05 -9.38
C LEU A 87 -20.93 -9.37 -8.87
N PHE A 88 -20.82 -9.22 -7.56
CA PHE A 88 -19.58 -8.75 -6.96
C PHE A 88 -19.37 -9.20 -5.52
N THR A 89 -18.11 -9.14 -5.09
CA THR A 89 -17.69 -9.23 -3.68
C THR A 89 -16.82 -8.03 -3.32
N TYR A 90 -16.68 -7.75 -2.02
CA TYR A 90 -15.66 -6.82 -1.53
C TYR A 90 -14.38 -7.55 -1.17
N SER A 91 -13.25 -6.88 -1.33
CA SER A 91 -11.91 -7.37 -1.01
C SER A 91 -11.07 -6.30 -0.32
N ASP A 92 -10.08 -6.73 0.46
CA ASP A 92 -8.89 -5.91 0.72
C ASP A 92 -7.96 -5.95 -0.51
N ASN A 93 -6.64 -5.82 -0.35
CA ASN A 93 -5.65 -5.96 -1.42
C ASN A 93 -5.38 -7.43 -1.79
N GLY A 94 -6.10 -8.39 -1.18
CA GLY A 94 -5.81 -9.81 -1.24
C GLY A 94 -5.96 -10.39 -2.64
N PHE A 95 -7.02 -9.99 -3.35
CA PHE A 95 -7.30 -10.49 -4.68
C PHE A 95 -6.29 -10.01 -5.73
N ALA A 96 -5.98 -8.71 -5.74
CA ALA A 96 -4.95 -8.15 -6.62
C ALA A 96 -3.58 -8.82 -6.40
N LYS A 97 -3.22 -9.09 -5.14
CA LYS A 97 -2.03 -9.86 -4.80
C LYS A 97 -2.10 -11.30 -5.30
N PHE A 98 -3.25 -11.95 -5.28
CA PHE A 98 -3.31 -13.30 -5.84
C PHE A 98 -2.99 -13.30 -7.35
N ILE A 99 -3.66 -12.43 -8.12
CA ILE A 99 -3.46 -12.31 -9.57
C ILE A 99 -2.02 -11.88 -9.90
N ALA A 100 -1.51 -10.84 -9.24
CA ALA A 100 -0.14 -10.40 -9.47
C ALA A 100 0.87 -11.52 -9.18
N LYS A 101 0.62 -12.42 -8.22
CA LYS A 101 1.57 -13.52 -7.94
C LYS A 101 1.56 -14.54 -9.08
N LEU A 102 0.40 -14.85 -9.66
CA LEU A 102 0.32 -15.70 -10.86
C LEU A 102 1.11 -15.10 -12.03
N VAL A 103 0.92 -13.80 -12.28
CA VAL A 103 1.59 -13.06 -13.36
C VAL A 103 3.12 -13.08 -13.16
N TYR A 104 3.59 -12.75 -11.96
CA TYR A 104 5.02 -12.76 -11.63
C TYR A 104 5.65 -14.16 -11.61
N SER A 105 4.85 -15.19 -11.37
CA SER A 105 5.25 -16.59 -11.46
C SER A 105 5.18 -17.17 -12.87
N ASN A 106 4.83 -16.36 -13.89
CA ASN A 106 4.62 -16.80 -15.27
C ASN A 106 3.58 -17.93 -15.39
N ILE A 107 2.50 -17.82 -14.60
CA ILE A 107 1.39 -18.78 -14.58
C ILE A 107 0.20 -18.19 -15.32
N GLU A 108 -0.22 -18.90 -16.37
CA GLU A 108 -1.38 -18.58 -17.20
C GLU A 108 -2.50 -19.59 -16.90
N LEU A 109 -3.72 -19.07 -16.71
CA LEU A 109 -4.91 -19.88 -16.50
C LEU A 109 -5.73 -19.91 -17.79
N ASP A 110 -6.19 -21.09 -18.21
CA ASP A 110 -7.19 -21.19 -19.26
C ASP A 110 -8.43 -20.34 -18.90
N TYR A 111 -8.98 -19.61 -19.87
CA TYR A 111 -10.19 -18.79 -19.67
C TYR A 111 -11.35 -19.60 -19.07
N ALA A 112 -11.59 -20.82 -19.56
CA ALA A 112 -12.67 -21.68 -19.07
C ALA A 112 -12.48 -22.05 -17.59
N ASP A 113 -11.22 -22.31 -17.19
CA ASP A 113 -10.88 -22.57 -15.79
C ASP A 113 -11.01 -21.30 -14.96
N PHE A 114 -10.45 -20.16 -15.40
CA PHE A 114 -10.57 -18.90 -14.67
C PHE A 114 -12.04 -18.56 -14.40
N LYS A 115 -12.89 -18.63 -15.44
CA LYS A 115 -14.33 -18.43 -15.32
C LYS A 115 -14.96 -19.39 -14.33
N LYS A 116 -14.66 -20.68 -14.44
CA LYS A 116 -15.20 -21.71 -13.56
C LYS A 116 -14.88 -21.41 -12.09
N TYR A 117 -13.62 -21.11 -11.78
CA TYR A 117 -13.16 -20.87 -10.41
C TYR A 117 -13.67 -19.56 -9.82
N MET A 118 -13.80 -18.52 -10.65
CA MET A 118 -14.50 -17.29 -10.25
C MET A 118 -15.94 -17.60 -9.86
N SER A 119 -16.69 -18.29 -10.73
CA SER A 119 -18.14 -18.52 -10.57
C SER A 119 -18.50 -19.60 -9.54
N SER A 120 -17.64 -20.57 -9.28
CA SER A 120 -17.84 -21.61 -8.26
C SER A 120 -17.48 -21.14 -6.85
N GLY A 121 -16.76 -20.02 -6.71
CA GLY A 121 -16.28 -19.58 -5.41
C GLY A 121 -15.01 -20.30 -4.96
N GLU A 122 -14.31 -21.00 -5.86
CA GLU A 122 -13.11 -21.78 -5.52
C GLU A 122 -11.80 -20.98 -5.64
N MET A 123 -11.86 -19.75 -6.16
CA MET A 123 -10.71 -18.85 -6.24
C MET A 123 -10.21 -18.46 -4.84
N PRO A 124 -8.93 -18.68 -4.48
CA PRO A 124 -8.42 -18.32 -3.17
C PRO A 124 -8.14 -16.83 -3.07
N VAL A 125 -8.50 -16.23 -1.94
CA VAL A 125 -8.31 -14.80 -1.68
C VAL A 125 -7.49 -14.58 -0.42
N SER A 126 -6.45 -13.75 -0.53
CA SER A 126 -5.55 -13.45 0.59
C SER A 126 -6.06 -12.29 1.44
N GLU A 127 -7.14 -12.53 2.17
CA GLU A 127 -7.88 -11.47 2.85
C GLU A 127 -7.89 -11.59 4.37
N PHE A 128 -8.05 -10.44 5.01
CA PHE A 128 -8.52 -10.39 6.39
C PHE A 128 -10.04 -10.28 6.38
N ILE A 129 -10.71 -11.35 6.81
CA ILE A 129 -12.17 -11.38 6.94
C ILE A 129 -12.53 -11.42 8.43
N GLY A 130 -13.51 -10.61 8.83
CA GLY A 130 -14.05 -10.65 10.19
C GLY A 130 -14.68 -12.00 10.51
N SER A 131 -14.70 -12.40 11.78
CA SER A 131 -15.23 -13.71 12.21
C SER A 131 -16.67 -13.97 11.73
N LEU A 132 -17.52 -12.94 11.77
CA LEU A 132 -18.91 -13.02 11.32
C LEU A 132 -19.04 -13.25 9.81
N GLU A 133 -18.29 -12.49 9.02
CA GLU A 133 -18.30 -12.55 7.55
C GLU A 133 -17.70 -13.85 7.03
N LYS A 134 -16.70 -14.41 7.74
CA LYS A 134 -16.01 -15.63 7.33
C LYS A 134 -16.94 -16.83 7.14
N SER A 135 -18.04 -16.91 7.90
CA SER A 135 -19.04 -17.98 7.77
C SER A 135 -19.90 -17.90 6.50
N ARG A 136 -19.90 -16.74 5.83
CA ARG A 136 -20.70 -16.44 4.63
C ARG A 136 -19.84 -16.06 3.43
N ALA A 137 -18.51 -16.09 3.59
CA ALA A 137 -17.56 -15.77 2.55
C ALA A 137 -17.74 -16.72 1.36
N PHE A 138 -17.75 -16.15 0.17
CA PHE A 138 -17.91 -16.87 -1.08
C PHE A 138 -16.61 -17.53 -1.52
N TYR A 139 -15.48 -16.83 -1.33
CA TYR A 139 -14.15 -17.33 -1.67
C TYR A 139 -13.41 -17.88 -0.43
N PRO A 140 -12.61 -18.96 -0.58
CA PRO A 140 -11.77 -19.46 0.50
C PRO A 140 -10.60 -18.52 0.80
N VAL A 141 -10.38 -18.28 2.09
CA VAL A 141 -9.23 -17.47 2.54
C VAL A 141 -7.94 -18.28 2.46
N GLN A 142 -6.98 -17.79 1.68
CA GLN A 142 -5.63 -18.35 1.63
C GLN A 142 -4.60 -17.22 1.55
N LYS A 143 -3.65 -17.20 2.50
CA LYS A 143 -2.57 -16.22 2.51
C LYS A 143 -1.51 -16.59 1.48
N PHE A 144 -1.08 -15.59 0.72
CA PHE A 144 0.08 -15.68 -0.16
C PHE A 144 1.16 -14.71 0.29
N ASP A 145 2.40 -15.20 0.37
CA ASP A 145 3.52 -14.34 0.70
C ASP A 145 4.02 -13.59 -0.55
N TYR A 146 4.29 -12.30 -0.32
CA TYR A 146 4.82 -11.32 -1.24
C TYR A 146 6.24 -10.88 -0.87
N GLY A 147 6.80 -11.48 0.18
CA GLY A 147 8.14 -11.21 0.67
C GLY A 147 8.33 -9.73 1.00
N GLU A 148 9.36 -9.18 0.36
CA GLU A 148 9.94 -7.88 0.64
C GLU A 148 9.34 -6.76 -0.23
N TYR A 149 8.27 -7.08 -0.96
CA TYR A 149 7.62 -6.17 -1.90
C TYR A 149 6.30 -5.59 -1.41
N LYS A 150 5.98 -4.43 -1.98
CA LYS A 150 4.64 -3.86 -2.06
C LYS A 150 4.23 -3.80 -3.53
N LEU A 151 2.96 -4.12 -3.80
CA LEU A 151 2.35 -3.93 -5.12
C LEU A 151 1.94 -2.45 -5.24
N ALA A 152 2.54 -1.74 -6.18
CA ALA A 152 2.26 -0.34 -6.47
C ALA A 152 1.29 -0.27 -7.65
N HIS A 153 0.15 0.38 -7.48
CA HIS A 153 -0.76 0.65 -8.59
C HIS A 153 -0.30 1.89 -9.37
N ILE A 154 -0.26 1.81 -10.70
CA ILE A 154 0.10 2.93 -11.58
C ILE A 154 -1.03 3.98 -11.55
N ILE A 155 -2.26 3.53 -11.70
CA ILE A 155 -3.48 4.33 -11.57
C ILE A 155 -4.20 3.88 -10.30
N ASP A 156 -4.48 4.82 -9.40
CA ASP A 156 -5.12 4.54 -8.11
C ASP A 156 -6.46 3.78 -8.34
N SER A 157 -6.59 2.60 -7.74
CA SER A 157 -7.81 1.78 -7.83
C SER A 157 -8.98 2.39 -7.04
N GLY A 158 -8.72 3.38 -6.21
CA GLY A 158 -9.59 3.96 -5.20
C GLY A 158 -10.05 5.39 -5.48
N LYS A 159 -9.47 6.10 -6.45
CA LYS A 159 -9.66 7.56 -6.61
C LYS A 159 -9.85 7.99 -8.07
N ASN A 160 -10.35 9.22 -8.24
CA ASN A 160 -10.40 9.94 -9.51
C ASN A 160 -11.13 9.16 -10.62
N PHE A 161 -12.27 8.57 -10.31
CA PHE A 161 -13.17 7.98 -11.30
C PHE A 161 -13.98 9.08 -11.96
N CYS A 162 -13.90 9.21 -13.29
CA CYS A 162 -14.71 10.17 -14.04
C CYS A 162 -16.10 9.59 -14.31
N VAL A 163 -17.08 9.95 -13.48
CA VAL A 163 -18.49 9.57 -13.65
C VAL A 163 -19.28 10.82 -14.00
N GLU A 164 -19.84 10.89 -15.21
CA GLU A 164 -20.65 12.03 -15.67
C GLU A 164 -19.93 13.39 -15.53
N GLY A 165 -18.62 13.41 -15.77
CA GLY A 165 -17.80 14.63 -15.66
C GLY A 165 -17.42 15.02 -14.22
N LYS A 166 -17.77 14.21 -13.22
CA LYS A 166 -17.34 14.39 -11.82
C LYS A 166 -16.29 13.35 -11.44
N LEU A 167 -15.30 13.77 -10.66
CA LEU A 167 -14.32 12.88 -10.07
C LEU A 167 -14.85 12.33 -8.75
N LEU A 168 -15.03 11.02 -8.67
CA LEU A 168 -15.47 10.32 -7.47
C LEU A 168 -14.36 9.40 -6.93
N ASP A 169 -14.34 9.21 -5.62
CA ASP A 169 -13.55 8.16 -4.98
C ASP A 169 -14.38 6.87 -4.75
N MET A 170 -13.71 5.80 -4.31
CA MET A 170 -14.37 4.51 -4.08
C MET A 170 -15.34 4.50 -2.92
N GLN A 171 -15.20 5.39 -1.93
CA GLN A 171 -16.18 5.50 -0.85
C GLN A 171 -17.49 6.06 -1.41
N GLU A 172 -17.43 7.15 -2.19
CA GLU A 172 -18.58 7.73 -2.87
C GLU A 172 -19.22 6.75 -3.85
N ILE A 173 -18.41 6.02 -4.62
CA ILE A 173 -18.90 4.99 -5.55
C ILE A 173 -19.62 3.87 -4.81
N CYS A 174 -19.04 3.35 -3.71
CA CYS A 174 -19.69 2.31 -2.93
C CYS A 174 -20.99 2.84 -2.32
N ASP A 175 -21.00 4.00 -1.68
CA ASP A 175 -22.21 4.53 -1.06
C ASP A 175 -23.35 4.76 -2.06
N LYS A 176 -23.03 5.16 -3.30
CA LYS A 176 -24.02 5.42 -4.35
C LYS A 176 -24.46 4.19 -5.14
N TYR A 177 -23.52 3.34 -5.56
CA TYR A 177 -23.78 2.26 -6.52
C TYR A 177 -23.67 0.86 -5.92
N PHE A 178 -22.84 0.69 -4.89
CA PHE A 178 -22.55 -0.60 -4.26
C PHE A 178 -22.63 -0.46 -2.73
N PRO A 179 -23.81 -0.20 -2.14
CA PRO A 179 -23.89 -0.03 -0.70
C PRO A 179 -23.54 -1.34 0.01
N ALA A 180 -22.73 -1.27 1.07
CA ALA A 180 -22.32 -2.46 1.84
C ALA A 180 -23.54 -3.18 2.48
N GLY A 181 -24.55 -2.45 2.95
CA GLY A 181 -25.73 -3.00 3.65
C GLY A 181 -25.43 -3.86 4.89
N ASN A 182 -26.40 -4.67 5.29
CA ASN A 182 -26.38 -5.40 6.56
C ASN A 182 -26.08 -6.88 6.35
N ILE A 183 -25.45 -7.54 7.33
CA ILE A 183 -25.04 -8.93 7.19
C ILE A 183 -26.25 -9.84 6.91
N GLU A 184 -27.41 -9.53 7.52
CA GLU A 184 -28.69 -10.22 7.37
C GLU A 184 -29.25 -10.21 5.95
N ASP A 185 -28.79 -9.28 5.11
CA ASP A 185 -29.22 -9.21 3.72
C ASP A 185 -28.75 -10.42 2.90
N TRP A 186 -27.67 -11.08 3.31
CA TRP A 186 -27.14 -12.29 2.67
C TRP A 186 -27.83 -13.54 3.20
N LYS A 187 -28.66 -14.14 2.35
CA LYS A 187 -29.43 -15.35 2.66
C LYS A 187 -28.85 -16.55 1.94
N PHE A 188 -28.91 -17.71 2.59
CA PHE A 188 -28.49 -18.96 1.98
C PHE A 188 -29.55 -19.43 0.98
N ASP A 189 -29.16 -19.67 -0.28
CA ASP A 189 -30.05 -20.08 -1.36
C ASP A 189 -30.08 -21.61 -1.59
N GLY A 190 -29.41 -22.38 -0.74
CA GLY A 190 -29.20 -23.82 -0.90
C GLY A 190 -27.79 -24.18 -1.35
N SER A 191 -27.02 -23.22 -1.89
CA SER A 191 -25.63 -23.42 -2.30
C SER A 191 -24.69 -22.39 -1.68
N LYS A 192 -25.09 -21.12 -1.62
CA LYS A 192 -24.23 -20.02 -1.15
C LYS A 192 -25.04 -18.93 -0.48
N TYR A 193 -24.34 -18.07 0.28
CA TYR A 193 -24.92 -16.85 0.82
C TYR A 193 -24.90 -15.77 -0.26
N ILE A 194 -26.06 -15.22 -0.60
CA ILE A 194 -26.19 -14.22 -1.65
C ILE A 194 -27.20 -13.14 -1.26
N ARG A 195 -26.93 -11.91 -1.71
CA ARG A 195 -27.85 -10.78 -1.63
C ARG A 195 -28.18 -10.28 -3.03
N ASP A 196 -29.43 -9.86 -3.24
CA ASP A 196 -29.83 -9.12 -4.44
C ASP A 196 -29.77 -7.60 -4.22
N LEU A 197 -29.21 -6.88 -5.19
CA LEU A 197 -29.08 -5.42 -5.16
C LEU A 197 -29.57 -4.81 -6.48
N LEU A 198 -30.41 -3.78 -6.39
CA LEU A 198 -30.77 -2.95 -7.55
C LEU A 198 -29.70 -1.87 -7.73
N VAL A 199 -29.12 -1.81 -8.93
CA VAL A 199 -28.12 -0.81 -9.33
C VAL A 199 -28.55 -0.07 -10.59
N SER A 200 -28.01 1.14 -10.79
CA SER A 200 -28.26 1.96 -11.97
C SER A 200 -27.54 1.40 -13.22
N ASP A 201 -27.81 1.99 -14.39
CA ASP A 201 -27.22 1.54 -15.67
C ASP A 201 -25.70 1.76 -15.72
N GLU A 202 -25.20 2.83 -15.10
CA GLU A 202 -23.77 3.20 -15.10
C GLU A 202 -22.93 2.30 -14.19
N ALA A 203 -23.57 1.57 -13.26
CA ALA A 203 -22.87 0.72 -12.29
C ALA A 203 -21.97 -0.32 -12.96
N LYS A 204 -22.39 -0.87 -14.12
CA LYS A 204 -21.59 -1.89 -14.82
C LYS A 204 -20.27 -1.32 -15.36
N SER A 205 -20.28 -0.13 -15.96
CA SER A 205 -19.03 0.51 -16.41
C SER A 205 -18.11 0.87 -15.25
N ILE A 206 -18.68 1.36 -14.13
CA ILE A 206 -17.91 1.75 -12.95
C ILE A 206 -17.21 0.55 -12.32
N ILE A 207 -17.92 -0.57 -12.15
CA ILE A 207 -17.32 -1.76 -11.55
C ILE A 207 -16.29 -2.42 -12.45
N ILE A 208 -16.49 -2.41 -13.77
CA ILE A 208 -15.48 -2.87 -14.74
C ILE A 208 -14.22 -2.00 -14.62
N ALA A 209 -14.37 -0.68 -14.60
CA ALA A 209 -13.26 0.24 -14.46
C ALA A 209 -12.46 -0.01 -13.18
N HIS A 210 -13.15 -0.13 -12.05
CA HIS A 210 -12.52 -0.47 -10.78
C HIS A 210 -11.82 -1.83 -10.84
N TYR A 211 -12.49 -2.87 -11.32
CA TYR A 211 -11.96 -4.23 -11.37
C TYR A 211 -10.65 -4.30 -12.16
N LEU A 212 -10.63 -3.70 -13.36
CA LEU A 212 -9.43 -3.62 -14.19
C LEU A 212 -8.31 -2.82 -13.50
N ARG A 213 -8.61 -1.64 -12.92
CA ARG A 213 -7.60 -0.90 -12.14
C ARG A 213 -7.05 -1.72 -10.97
N PHE A 214 -7.89 -2.56 -10.37
CA PHE A 214 -7.52 -3.28 -9.17
C PHE A 214 -6.61 -4.48 -9.47
N ILE A 215 -6.90 -5.25 -10.53
CA ILE A 215 -6.28 -6.58 -10.72
C ILE A 215 -5.54 -6.77 -12.05
N ASP A 216 -5.72 -5.91 -13.05
CA ASP A 216 -5.09 -6.07 -14.35
C ASP A 216 -3.58 -5.76 -14.25
N PRO A 217 -2.69 -6.64 -14.77
CA PRO A 217 -1.25 -6.41 -14.74
C PRO A 217 -0.78 -5.20 -15.53
N MET A 218 -1.63 -4.60 -16.37
CA MET A 218 -1.38 -3.28 -16.96
C MET A 218 -1.33 -2.15 -15.93
N ASN A 219 -1.72 -2.38 -14.67
CA ASN A 219 -1.86 -1.30 -13.69
C ASN A 219 -1.01 -1.45 -12.44
N TYR A 220 0.01 -2.31 -12.42
CA TYR A 220 0.88 -2.41 -11.26
C TYR A 220 2.30 -2.88 -11.57
N PHE A 221 3.20 -2.57 -10.63
CA PHE A 221 4.57 -3.06 -10.57
C PHE A 221 4.98 -3.26 -9.10
N LEU A 222 6.13 -3.88 -8.87
CA LEU A 222 6.66 -4.07 -7.51
C LEU A 222 7.56 -2.92 -7.08
N THR A 223 7.44 -2.58 -5.80
CA THR A 223 8.36 -1.66 -5.09
C THR A 223 8.84 -2.33 -3.82
N PRO A 224 9.99 -1.91 -3.24
CA PRO A 224 10.39 -2.40 -1.94
C PRO A 224 9.36 -1.97 -0.90
N LYS A 225 9.04 -2.86 0.02
CA LYS A 225 7.99 -2.65 1.02
C LYS A 225 8.36 -1.50 1.99
N PRO A 226 7.42 -0.59 2.29
CA PRO A 226 7.62 0.45 3.29
C PRO A 226 7.78 -0.16 4.69
N MET A 227 8.23 0.66 5.65
CA MET A 227 8.44 0.26 7.04
C MET A 227 7.19 -0.43 7.62
N ARG A 228 7.33 -1.71 8.01
CA ARG A 228 6.29 -2.48 8.70
C ARG A 228 6.92 -3.37 9.77
N ASN A 229 6.36 -3.33 10.98
CA ASN A 229 6.85 -4.11 12.13
C ASN A 229 8.37 -3.93 12.38
N GLY A 230 8.87 -2.72 12.17
CA GLY A 230 10.27 -2.37 12.40
C GLY A 230 11.27 -2.83 11.33
N ILE A 231 10.77 -3.36 10.20
CA ILE A 231 11.57 -3.70 9.03
C ILE A 231 11.10 -2.85 7.86
N SER A 232 12.02 -2.19 7.18
CA SER A 232 11.75 -1.51 5.91
C SER A 232 12.67 -2.05 4.84
N TYR A 233 12.21 -1.97 3.60
CA TYR A 233 12.98 -2.36 2.44
C TYR A 233 13.35 -1.18 1.55
N HIS A 234 12.92 0.03 1.92
CA HIS A 234 13.38 1.27 1.31
C HIS A 234 13.58 2.38 2.32
N LYS A 235 14.43 3.34 1.97
CA LYS A 235 14.51 4.64 2.63
C LYS A 235 14.66 5.69 1.54
N CYS A 236 13.66 6.54 1.40
CA CYS A 236 13.70 7.65 0.47
C CYS A 236 14.20 8.91 1.19
N GLU A 237 14.78 9.81 0.40
CA GLU A 237 15.05 11.18 0.81
C GLU A 237 13.78 12.02 0.59
N ASN A 238 13.85 13.32 0.90
CA ASN A 238 12.78 14.29 0.59
C ASN A 238 11.39 14.00 1.21
N GLY A 239 11.33 13.19 2.27
CA GLY A 239 10.09 12.94 3.02
C GLY A 239 9.12 11.96 2.36
N ILE A 240 9.55 11.20 1.34
CA ILE A 240 8.72 10.18 0.69
C ILE A 240 8.61 8.96 1.61
N SER A 241 7.44 8.76 2.22
CA SER A 241 7.21 7.66 3.16
C SER A 241 6.86 6.32 2.50
N ASP A 242 6.35 6.36 1.27
CA ASP A 242 5.90 5.18 0.53
C ASP A 242 6.07 5.41 -0.97
N ILE A 243 7.16 4.89 -1.53
CA ILE A 243 7.47 5.06 -2.96
C ILE A 243 6.39 4.46 -3.87
N ALA A 244 5.64 3.47 -3.40
CA ALA A 244 4.56 2.82 -4.16
C ALA A 244 3.36 3.73 -4.43
N GLU A 245 3.17 4.78 -3.61
CA GLU A 245 2.08 5.76 -3.73
C GLU A 245 2.61 7.12 -4.26
N TYR A 246 3.87 7.16 -4.71
CA TYR A 246 4.49 8.41 -5.15
C TYR A 246 4.04 8.77 -6.57
N SER A 247 3.23 9.81 -6.67
CA SER A 247 2.60 10.22 -7.93
C SER A 247 3.58 10.46 -9.10
N PRO A 248 4.75 11.11 -8.92
CA PRO A 248 5.75 11.21 -9.99
C PRO A 248 6.21 9.86 -10.55
N LEU A 249 6.42 8.85 -9.68
CA LEU A 249 6.80 7.50 -10.13
C LEU A 249 5.65 6.83 -10.87
N GLN A 250 4.41 7.01 -10.43
CA GLN A 250 3.22 6.50 -11.12
C GLN A 250 3.05 7.11 -12.52
N VAL A 251 3.30 8.41 -12.67
CA VAL A 251 3.30 9.10 -13.98
C VAL A 251 4.36 8.48 -14.89
N PHE A 252 5.59 8.33 -14.40
CA PHE A 252 6.68 7.72 -15.15
C PHE A 252 6.36 6.28 -15.56
N ALA A 253 5.83 5.47 -14.63
CA ALA A 253 5.42 4.10 -14.89
C ALA A 253 4.35 3.99 -15.98
N ARG A 254 3.39 4.93 -16.02
CA ARG A 254 2.37 4.98 -17.07
C ARG A 254 2.97 5.23 -18.45
N GLU A 255 3.94 6.14 -18.55
CA GLU A 255 4.65 6.40 -19.81
C GLU A 255 5.40 5.15 -20.28
N ARG A 256 6.14 4.49 -19.38
CA ARG A 256 6.85 3.24 -19.67
C ARG A 256 5.91 2.11 -20.07
N PHE A 257 4.76 1.96 -19.41
CA PHE A 257 3.78 0.93 -19.76
C PHE A 257 3.11 1.21 -21.12
N SER A 258 2.93 2.48 -21.49
CA SER A 258 2.48 2.86 -22.82
C SER A 258 3.49 2.45 -23.91
N GLU A 259 4.78 2.57 -23.64
CA GLU A 259 5.85 2.15 -24.55
C GLU A 259 5.95 0.62 -24.64
N LEU A 260 5.86 -0.08 -23.51
CA LEU A 260 6.00 -1.52 -23.42
C LEU A 260 4.83 -2.28 -24.06
N TYR A 261 3.59 -1.84 -23.81
CA TYR A 261 2.39 -2.61 -24.20
C TYR A 261 1.57 -1.95 -25.32
N GLY A 262 1.91 -0.72 -25.70
CA GLY A 262 1.34 -0.01 -26.84
C GLY A 262 -0.18 -0.06 -26.88
N LYS A 263 -0.72 -0.59 -27.98
CA LYS A 263 -2.16 -0.62 -28.25
C LYS A 263 -2.98 -1.33 -27.15
N SER A 264 -2.46 -2.40 -26.56
CA SER A 264 -3.17 -3.11 -25.48
C SER A 264 -3.32 -2.22 -24.24
N TYR A 265 -2.33 -1.36 -23.97
CA TYR A 265 -2.45 -0.37 -22.90
C TYR A 265 -3.50 0.69 -23.22
N ASP A 266 -3.55 1.20 -24.45
CA ASP A 266 -4.57 2.17 -24.88
C ASP A 266 -5.99 1.61 -24.77
N GLU A 267 -6.18 0.32 -25.11
CA GLU A 267 -7.45 -0.38 -24.97
C GLU A 267 -7.86 -0.50 -23.48
N PHE A 268 -6.90 -0.84 -22.61
CA PHE A 268 -7.09 -0.85 -21.15
C PHE A 268 -7.48 0.54 -20.61
N LEU A 269 -6.76 1.59 -20.98
CA LEU A 269 -6.99 2.96 -20.49
C LEU A 269 -8.40 3.49 -20.80
N LYS A 270 -8.99 3.09 -21.93
CA LYS A 270 -10.35 3.49 -22.34
C LYS A 270 -11.44 2.93 -21.42
N LEU A 271 -11.18 1.83 -20.72
CA LEU A 271 -12.18 1.12 -19.91
C LEU A 271 -12.13 1.51 -18.44
N ILE A 272 -11.07 2.18 -17.99
CA ILE A 272 -10.83 2.44 -16.57
C ILE A 272 -11.30 3.82 -16.10
N MET A 273 -12.10 4.56 -16.87
CA MET A 273 -12.77 5.81 -16.43
C MET A 273 -11.81 6.86 -15.82
N ILE A 274 -10.63 7.02 -16.42
CA ILE A 274 -9.72 8.13 -16.11
C ILE A 274 -10.13 9.39 -16.89
N THR A 275 -9.72 10.58 -16.44
CA THR A 275 -9.78 11.79 -17.26
C THR A 275 -8.38 12.12 -17.80
N ASP A 276 -8.33 12.77 -18.97
CA ASP A 276 -7.10 13.42 -19.46
C ASP A 276 -6.57 14.47 -18.46
N SER A 277 -7.48 15.04 -17.65
CA SER A 277 -7.22 16.04 -16.61
C SER A 277 -6.96 15.47 -15.22
N GLY A 278 -6.95 14.15 -15.04
CA GLY A 278 -6.90 13.50 -13.73
C GLY A 278 -5.50 13.53 -13.15
N ASN A 279 -4.95 14.70 -12.83
CA ASN A 279 -3.64 14.94 -12.20
C ASN A 279 -2.38 14.35 -12.90
N TYR A 280 -2.52 13.60 -13.99
CA TYR A 280 -1.40 13.12 -14.80
C TYR A 280 -1.13 14.05 -15.99
N SER A 281 -1.42 15.35 -15.86
CA SER A 281 -0.88 16.33 -16.79
C SER A 281 0.64 16.15 -16.83
N LYS A 282 1.23 16.22 -18.02
CA LYS A 282 2.68 16.34 -18.26
C LYS A 282 3.24 17.58 -17.55
N ASN A 283 3.20 17.59 -16.22
CA ASN A 283 3.77 18.65 -15.41
C ASN A 283 5.27 18.42 -15.47
N LYS A 284 5.93 19.29 -16.23
CA LYS A 284 7.39 19.36 -16.35
C LYS A 284 8.11 19.59 -15.02
N ASP A 285 7.37 19.79 -13.92
CA ASP A 285 7.87 20.11 -12.58
C ASP A 285 7.64 18.99 -11.54
N LEU A 286 7.40 17.74 -11.96
CA LEU A 286 7.37 16.62 -11.00
C LEU A 286 8.78 16.39 -10.46
N ASN A 287 8.94 16.42 -9.13
CA ASN A 287 10.22 16.17 -8.49
C ASN A 287 10.68 14.74 -8.78
N ASN A 288 11.67 14.60 -9.66
CA ASN A 288 12.26 13.32 -9.97
C ASN A 288 13.34 12.91 -8.96
N ASP A 289 13.77 13.82 -8.08
CA ASP A 289 14.79 13.55 -7.07
C ASP A 289 14.14 12.88 -5.86
N ILE A 290 14.34 11.57 -5.76
CA ILE A 290 13.74 10.72 -4.72
C ILE A 290 14.76 10.20 -3.70
N GLY A 291 16.04 10.09 -4.08
CA GLY A 291 17.11 9.57 -3.24
C GLY A 291 16.69 8.30 -2.49
N ILE A 292 16.38 7.22 -3.21
CA ILE A 292 15.89 5.97 -2.64
C ILE A 292 17.00 4.95 -2.48
N ARG A 293 17.20 4.46 -1.26
CA ARG A 293 17.97 3.24 -0.97
C ARG A 293 17.01 2.08 -0.78
N TRP A 294 17.32 0.92 -1.35
CA TRP A 294 16.60 -0.33 -1.08
C TRP A 294 17.56 -1.40 -0.58
N GLN A 295 17.20 -2.02 0.53
CA GLN A 295 17.87 -3.15 1.18
C GLN A 295 17.03 -3.51 2.40
N LYS A 296 17.31 -4.64 3.05
CA LYS A 296 16.71 -4.95 4.34
C LYS A 296 17.24 -4.03 5.43
N PHE A 297 16.40 -3.16 5.96
CA PHE A 297 16.70 -2.32 7.12
C PHE A 297 15.99 -2.88 8.36
N SER A 298 16.74 -3.44 9.31
CA SER A 298 16.21 -3.83 10.63
C SER A 298 16.50 -2.73 11.65
N LEU A 299 15.56 -2.50 12.59
CA LEU A 299 15.77 -1.56 13.70
C LEU A 299 16.92 -1.95 14.64
N GLU A 300 17.42 -3.19 14.59
CA GLU A 300 18.56 -3.69 15.38
C GLU A 300 19.94 -3.26 14.84
N SER A 301 20.02 -2.63 13.67
CA SER A 301 21.30 -2.29 13.00
C SER A 301 21.81 -0.86 13.25
N LYS A 302 21.23 -0.10 14.20
CA LYS A 302 21.65 1.30 14.45
C LYS A 302 22.93 1.48 15.27
N ASN A 303 23.57 0.42 15.76
CA ASN A 303 24.89 0.54 16.39
C ASN A 303 26.08 0.52 15.40
N ASN A 304 25.86 0.16 14.13
CA ASN A 304 26.94 0.08 13.14
C ASN A 304 26.81 1.04 11.94
N ALA A 305 25.85 1.97 11.94
CA ALA A 305 25.71 2.97 10.88
C ALA A 305 26.72 4.14 11.00
N LYS A 306 27.96 3.86 11.41
CA LYS A 306 29.12 4.76 11.32
C LYS A 306 30.10 4.37 10.22
N GLU A 307 29.97 3.20 9.58
CA GLU A 307 30.94 2.77 8.55
C GLU A 307 30.53 3.10 7.10
N ASP A 308 29.24 3.20 6.77
CA ASP A 308 28.81 3.44 5.38
C ASP A 308 28.64 4.93 5.00
N TYR A 309 28.95 5.85 5.90
CA TYR A 309 28.92 7.30 5.62
C TYR A 309 30.26 7.85 5.09
N ASN A 310 31.29 7.01 4.94
CA ASN A 310 32.62 7.43 4.49
C ASN A 310 32.90 7.22 2.99
N PHE A 311 31.96 6.76 2.17
CA PHE A 311 32.19 6.62 0.73
C PHE A 311 31.94 7.92 -0.08
N SER A 312 31.54 9.02 0.56
CA SER A 312 31.30 10.29 -0.15
C SER A 312 31.51 11.53 0.72
N LYS A 313 32.75 11.77 1.18
CA LYS A 313 33.28 13.12 1.41
C LYS A 313 34.74 13.08 1.84
N SER A 314 35.64 13.07 0.85
CA SER A 314 37.01 13.55 1.00
C SER A 314 37.06 15.00 0.54
N VAL A 315 36.71 15.98 1.39
CA VAL A 315 37.19 17.37 1.34
C VAL A 315 37.07 17.99 2.74
N ASP A 316 38.18 18.58 3.19
CA ASP A 316 38.41 19.33 4.43
C ASP A 316 37.28 20.27 4.88
N ILE A 317 37.17 20.47 6.20
CA ILE A 317 37.48 21.74 6.88
C ILE A 317 37.26 21.56 8.39
N SER A 318 38.32 21.87 9.14
CA SER A 318 38.37 22.09 10.59
C SER A 318 37.62 23.37 11.00
N LEU A 319 36.89 23.33 12.11
CA LEU A 319 36.78 24.48 13.04
C LEU A 319 36.14 24.06 14.38
N GLU A 320 36.91 24.24 15.45
CA GLU A 320 36.49 24.16 16.85
C GLU A 320 35.58 25.35 17.22
N HIS A 321 34.55 25.14 18.06
CA HIS A 321 34.46 25.78 19.40
C HIS A 321 33.25 25.28 20.23
N LYS A 322 33.48 25.31 21.55
CA LYS A 322 32.78 24.69 22.68
C LYS A 322 31.38 25.25 22.99
N ILE A 323 30.45 24.37 23.39
CA ILE A 323 29.40 24.65 24.40
C ILE A 323 29.18 23.39 25.28
N GLN A 324 29.50 23.55 26.56
CA GLN A 324 29.03 22.89 27.79
C GLN A 324 28.30 21.53 27.68
N ASP A 325 28.94 20.47 28.21
CA ASP A 325 28.46 19.08 28.29
C ASP A 325 27.12 18.93 29.05
N CYS A 326 26.01 18.96 28.32
CA CYS A 326 24.89 18.06 28.58
C CYS A 326 24.95 16.99 27.50
N ASP A 327 25.38 15.78 27.87
CA ASP A 327 25.57 14.69 26.91
C ASP A 327 24.19 14.19 26.44
N VAL A 328 23.69 14.77 25.34
CA VAL A 328 22.45 14.38 24.69
C VAL A 328 22.62 12.95 24.17
N LYS A 329 22.02 11.99 24.88
CA LYS A 329 22.16 10.55 24.59
C LYS A 329 21.26 10.07 23.47
N ALA A 330 20.20 10.82 23.15
CA ALA A 330 19.29 10.48 22.06
C ALA A 330 18.73 11.73 21.39
N ARG A 331 18.63 11.70 20.05
CA ARG A 331 18.02 12.76 19.24
C ARG A 331 17.20 12.14 18.12
N TYR A 332 15.97 12.59 17.93
CA TYR A 332 15.10 12.10 16.86
C TYR A 332 14.18 13.20 16.30
N TYR A 333 13.88 13.07 15.01
CA TYR A 333 12.98 13.97 14.29
C TYR A 333 11.57 13.41 14.21
N SER A 334 10.58 14.28 14.34
CA SER A 334 9.16 13.94 14.18
C SER A 334 8.36 15.19 13.79
N ASN A 335 7.32 15.00 12.97
CA ASN A 335 6.44 16.11 12.55
C ASN A 335 5.62 16.71 13.72
N ARG A 336 5.61 16.07 14.89
CA ARG A 336 4.91 16.46 16.12
C ARG A 336 5.66 15.94 17.35
N LEU A 337 5.41 16.50 18.53
CA LEU A 337 5.98 15.97 19.78
C LEU A 337 5.54 14.51 19.98
N ILE A 338 6.52 13.60 19.93
CA ILE A 338 6.32 12.16 20.07
C ILE A 338 7.31 11.63 21.09
N PHE A 339 6.86 10.71 21.94
CA PHE A 339 7.71 10.00 22.89
C PHE A 339 7.83 8.54 22.46
N TYR A 340 9.05 8.09 22.24
CA TYR A 340 9.35 6.70 21.92
C TYR A 340 9.87 6.01 23.17
N ARG A 341 9.13 5.00 23.64
CA ARG A 341 9.52 4.21 24.81
C ARG A 341 10.89 3.58 24.61
N ASP A 342 11.11 3.00 23.44
CA ASP A 342 12.34 2.28 23.14
C ASP A 342 13.56 3.23 23.01
N ILE A 343 13.33 4.56 22.99
CA ILE A 343 14.38 5.59 23.07
C ILE A 343 14.56 6.08 24.50
N ILE A 344 13.47 6.30 25.24
CA ILE A 344 13.50 6.95 26.56
C ILE A 344 13.79 5.96 27.69
N GLU A 345 13.27 4.73 27.61
CA GLU A 345 13.43 3.76 28.70
C GLU A 345 14.85 3.22 28.89
N PRO A 346 15.67 3.02 27.85
CA PRO A 346 17.06 2.61 28.03
C PRO A 346 17.96 3.69 28.65
N LEU A 347 17.50 4.94 28.73
CA LEU A 347 18.28 6.06 29.26
C LEU A 347 18.41 5.99 30.78
N GLY A 348 19.52 6.51 31.29
CA GLY A 348 19.66 6.87 32.70
C GLY A 348 18.79 8.06 33.05
N ASP A 349 18.46 8.23 34.34
CA ASP A 349 17.52 9.25 34.81
C ASP A 349 17.90 10.67 34.39
N ASN A 350 19.19 10.99 34.34
CA ASN A 350 19.70 12.31 34.00
C ASN A 350 20.13 12.45 32.53
N ASP A 351 20.05 11.38 31.74
CA ASP A 351 20.40 11.42 30.33
C ASP A 351 19.38 12.25 29.56
N ILE A 352 19.87 13.18 28.73
CA ILE A 352 19.03 14.08 27.94
C ILE A 352 18.68 13.42 26.61
N PHE A 353 17.41 13.51 26.23
CA PHE A 353 16.97 13.23 24.87
C PHE A 353 16.31 14.45 24.23
N GLU A 354 16.41 14.52 22.91
CA GLU A 354 15.89 15.60 22.09
C GLU A 354 14.85 15.11 21.08
N CYS A 355 13.67 15.72 21.10
CA CYS A 355 12.64 15.56 20.08
C CYS A 355 12.63 16.82 19.20
N ILE A 356 13.09 16.68 17.96
CA ILE A 356 13.12 17.77 16.99
C ILE A 356 11.82 17.76 16.18
N THR A 357 11.13 18.88 16.22
CA THR A 357 9.84 19.08 15.54
C THR A 357 9.85 20.36 14.70
N PRO A 358 8.88 20.57 13.80
CA PRO A 358 8.72 21.84 13.11
C PRO A 358 8.50 23.04 14.05
N GLU A 359 8.05 22.80 15.29
CA GLU A 359 7.86 23.85 16.32
C GLU A 359 9.16 24.15 17.10
N GLY A 360 10.22 23.38 16.88
CA GLY A 360 11.53 23.50 17.54
C GLY A 360 11.97 22.22 18.26
N THR A 361 13.11 22.30 18.95
CA THR A 361 13.76 21.17 19.64
C THR A 361 13.36 21.12 21.11
N PHE A 362 12.75 20.02 21.53
CA PHE A 362 12.44 19.77 22.93
C PHE A 362 13.51 18.88 23.56
N ALA A 363 14.24 19.39 24.55
CA ALA A 363 15.28 18.66 25.27
C ALA A 363 14.89 18.44 26.73
N MET A 364 14.88 17.18 27.18
CA MET A 364 14.55 16.85 28.57
C MET A 364 15.24 15.55 29.01
N SER A 365 15.45 15.41 30.32
CA SER A 365 15.95 14.16 30.89
C SER A 365 14.87 13.08 30.97
N LYS A 366 15.26 11.80 31.11
CA LYS A 366 14.28 10.74 31.44
C LYS A 366 13.51 11.05 32.73
N LYS A 367 14.19 11.57 33.75
CA LYS A 367 13.56 12.01 35.00
C LYS A 367 12.54 13.12 34.76
N ASP A 368 12.83 14.09 33.89
CA ASP A 368 11.87 15.13 33.50
C ASP A 368 10.68 14.57 32.72
N PHE A 369 10.92 13.61 31.84
CA PHE A 369 9.86 12.89 31.13
C PHE A 369 8.89 12.23 32.10
N TYR A 370 9.40 11.46 33.07
CA TYR A 370 8.58 10.82 34.10
C TYR A 370 7.89 11.84 35.02
N ARG A 371 8.54 12.97 35.33
CA ARG A 371 7.97 14.02 36.18
C ARG A 371 6.82 14.77 35.50
N VAL A 372 6.97 15.17 34.23
CA VAL A 372 6.03 16.05 33.51
C VAL A 372 5.02 15.26 32.67
N PHE A 373 5.40 14.06 32.21
CA PHE A 373 4.59 13.20 31.34
C PHE A 373 4.34 11.82 31.96
N SER A 374 4.25 11.73 33.29
CA SER A 374 3.89 10.50 34.02
C SER A 374 2.63 9.81 33.48
N ASN A 375 1.66 10.60 32.97
CA ASN A 375 0.46 10.09 32.33
C ASN A 375 0.77 9.26 31.08
N VAL A 376 1.77 9.65 30.29
CA VAL A 376 2.23 8.93 29.09
C VAL A 376 3.00 7.68 29.50
N ALA A 377 3.95 7.83 30.45
CA ALA A 377 4.81 6.75 30.87
C ALA A 377 4.05 5.60 31.54
N ASN A 378 3.03 5.92 32.37
CA ASN A 378 2.39 4.93 33.24
C ASN A 378 1.00 4.46 32.77
N ASN A 379 0.27 5.27 32.00
CA ASN A 379 -1.17 5.05 31.81
C ASN A 379 -1.62 4.98 30.34
N VAL A 380 -0.72 5.18 29.37
CA VAL A 380 -1.10 5.18 27.95
C VAL A 380 -0.76 3.86 27.27
N THR A 381 -1.80 3.10 26.90
CA THR A 381 -1.68 1.78 26.27
C THR A 381 -0.83 1.79 25.01
N CYS A 382 -0.83 2.84 24.19
CA CYS A 382 0.01 2.85 22.98
C CYS A 382 1.49 3.17 23.27
N TYR A 383 1.83 3.89 24.34
CA TYR A 383 3.23 4.00 24.79
C TYR A 383 3.73 2.66 25.35
N ILE A 384 2.88 1.99 26.15
CA ILE A 384 3.21 0.72 26.82
C ILE A 384 3.16 -0.49 25.87
N ARG A 385 2.26 -0.51 24.88
CA ARG A 385 2.11 -1.67 23.97
C ARG A 385 2.77 -1.43 22.63
N ASP A 386 2.59 -0.23 22.07
CA ASP A 386 2.99 0.10 20.70
C ASP A 386 4.33 0.88 20.67
N GLY A 387 4.95 1.08 21.84
CA GLY A 387 6.29 1.67 22.00
C GLY A 387 6.36 3.18 21.74
N LYS A 388 5.22 3.85 21.51
CA LYS A 388 5.22 5.29 21.18
C LYS A 388 3.92 6.01 21.56
N TYR A 389 4.04 7.31 21.82
CA TYR A 389 2.90 8.20 22.01
C TYR A 389 3.14 9.54 21.33
N SER A 390 2.25 9.95 20.43
CA SER A 390 2.30 11.25 19.77
C SER A 390 1.21 12.16 20.28
N TYR A 391 1.57 13.40 20.60
CA TYR A 391 0.59 14.46 20.85
C TYR A 391 0.10 15.03 19.51
N PRO A 392 -1.22 15.05 19.25
CA PRO A 392 -1.76 15.71 18.07
C PRO A 392 -1.46 17.22 18.02
N LYS A 393 -1.35 17.84 19.20
CA LYS A 393 -0.95 19.25 19.42
C LYS A 393 0.04 19.29 20.58
N THR A 394 1.14 20.02 20.44
CA THR A 394 2.14 20.17 21.49
C THR A 394 1.50 20.69 22.79
N PRO A 395 1.57 19.94 23.89
CA PRO A 395 0.97 20.35 25.16
C PRO A 395 1.77 21.50 25.78
N GLU A 396 1.09 22.43 26.45
CA GLU A 396 1.73 23.63 27.02
C GLU A 396 2.87 23.29 28.00
N LYS A 397 2.68 22.23 28.81
CA LYS A 397 3.70 21.71 29.72
C LYS A 397 5.00 21.26 29.04
N ALA A 398 4.98 20.96 27.73
CA ALA A 398 6.19 20.63 27.00
C ALA A 398 7.05 21.86 26.66
N ARG A 399 6.46 23.07 26.63
CA ARG A 399 7.17 24.30 26.23
C ARG A 399 8.31 24.68 27.16
N GLN A 400 8.29 24.21 28.41
CA GLN A 400 9.41 24.41 29.35
C GLN A 400 10.71 23.71 28.90
N PHE A 401 10.61 22.74 27.99
CA PHE A 401 11.74 21.97 27.46
C PHE A 401 12.14 22.41 26.04
N LEU A 402 11.47 23.42 25.49
CA LEU A 402 11.81 23.95 24.18
C LEU A 402 13.12 24.73 24.29
N ILE A 403 14.16 24.25 23.61
CA ILE A 403 15.40 25.01 23.46
C ILE A 403 15.07 26.21 22.58
N LYS A 404 15.31 27.41 23.11
CA LYS A 404 15.31 28.64 22.31
C LYS A 404 16.71 28.79 21.72
N ASP A 405 16.75 29.04 20.42
CA ASP A 405 17.99 29.47 19.75
C ASP A 405 18.56 30.74 20.37
#